data_AF-A0A855MC89-F1
#
_entry.id   AF-A0A855MC89-F1
#
_cell.length_a   1.000
_cell.length_b   1.000
_cell.length_c   1.000
_cell.angle_alpha   90.00
_cell.angle_beta   90.00
_cell.angle_gamma   90.00
#
_symmetry.space_group_name_H-M   'P 1'
#
loop_
_entity.id
_entity.type
_entity.pdbx_description
1 polymer ?
#
loop_
_entity_poly.entity_id
_entity_poly.type
_entity_poly.pdbx_seq_one_letter_code
_entity_poly.pdbx_strand_id
1 'polypeptide(L)'
;MNTSEDFNRLYANVGRNIEQTLADIAGLHVENEDAKKQLNAMTAQLQILQNTFNQKLAYLQEHAEWDKFTLAFFGETNAGKSTIIESLRIVFDETSRRQLLQNNQNDLQKAEQKLREHLTQLRDDLGRVYSDVVDKISAISFSAIRLQQIITNESALRLKMEEEANKARLLLEQNESQSRLQILQQRTGTKSRITLLVNAVVGVIVGAGAVVLINLLTGQ
;
A
#
# COMPACT_ATOMS: atom_id res chain seq x y z
N MET A 1 11.48 42.65 42.47
CA MET A 1 10.52 42.69 43.60
C MET A 1 9.14 42.60 42.99
N ASN A 2 8.35 41.61 43.39
CA ASN A 2 7.04 41.34 42.81
C ASN A 2 6.02 42.28 43.47
N THR A 3 5.53 43.25 42.71
CA THR A 3 4.65 44.32 43.20
C THR A 3 3.41 43.78 43.92
N SER A 4 2.89 42.63 43.49
CA SER A 4 1.76 41.94 44.11
C SER A 4 2.06 41.44 45.54
N GLU A 5 3.29 40.96 45.80
CA GLU A 5 3.70 40.51 47.13
C GLU A 5 3.79 41.68 48.12
N ASP A 6 4.24 42.84 47.65
CA ASP A 6 4.35 44.06 48.48
C ASP A 6 2.97 44.64 48.84
N PHE A 7 2.03 44.67 47.90
CA PHE A 7 0.64 45.09 48.18
C PHE A 7 -0.05 44.13 49.15
N ASN A 8 0.06 42.82 48.94
CA ASN A 8 -0.51 41.83 49.86
C ASN A 8 0.06 41.94 51.27
N ARG A 9 1.37 42.22 51.39
CA ARG A 9 2.00 42.50 52.69
C ARG A 9 1.45 43.74 53.38
N LEU A 10 1.24 44.83 52.63
CA LEU A 10 0.68 46.06 53.17
C LEU A 10 -0.72 45.83 53.75
N TYR A 11 -1.61 45.18 53.01
CA TYR A 11 -2.97 44.91 53.48
C TYR A 11 -3.01 43.94 54.66
N ALA A 12 -2.16 42.90 54.66
CA ALA A 12 -2.02 41.98 55.78
C ALA A 12 -1.52 42.69 57.06
N ASN A 13 -0.67 43.71 56.92
CA ASN A 13 -0.23 44.54 58.05
C ASN A 13 -1.39 45.37 58.62
N VAL A 14 -2.22 45.96 57.77
CA VAL A 14 -3.40 46.72 58.21
C VAL A 14 -4.39 45.80 58.95
N GLY A 15 -4.65 44.61 58.43
CA GLY A 15 -5.50 43.62 59.10
C GLY A 15 -4.98 43.23 60.49
N ARG A 16 -3.67 42.92 60.60
CA ARG A 16 -3.02 42.60 61.88
C ARG A 16 -3.06 43.77 62.88
N ASN A 17 -2.91 45.01 62.42
CA ASN A 17 -3.00 46.18 63.29
C ASN A 17 -4.42 46.37 63.86
N ILE A 18 -5.46 46.10 63.06
CA ILE A 18 -6.86 46.15 63.52
C ILE A 18 -7.11 45.04 64.56
N GLU A 19 -6.59 43.83 64.33
CA GLU A 19 -6.66 42.72 65.29
C GLU A 19 -5.97 43.05 66.62
N GLN A 20 -4.77 43.61 66.56
CA GLN A 20 -4.03 44.02 67.74
C GLN A 20 -4.79 45.10 68.52
N THR A 21 -5.32 46.11 67.82
CA THR A 21 -6.12 47.18 68.46
C THR A 21 -7.37 46.62 69.13
N LEU A 22 -8.01 45.61 68.53
CA LEU A 22 -9.17 44.93 69.12
C LEU A 22 -8.79 44.18 70.40
N ALA A 23 -7.65 43.48 70.39
CA ALA A 23 -7.13 42.76 71.54
C ALA A 23 -6.74 43.71 72.68
N ASP A 24 -6.12 44.85 72.35
CA ASP A 24 -5.74 45.88 73.32
C ASP A 24 -6.99 46.50 73.99
N ILE A 25 -8.04 46.78 73.21
CA ILE A 25 -9.31 47.31 73.74
C ILE A 25 -10.04 46.26 74.59
N ALA A 26 -10.00 44.98 74.22
CA ALA A 26 -10.59 43.91 75.01
C ALA A 26 -9.89 43.70 76.36
N GLY A 27 -8.61 44.09 76.47
CA GLY A 27 -7.83 44.05 77.71
C GLY A 27 -8.06 45.23 78.67
N LEU A 28 -8.78 46.27 78.25
CA LEU A 28 -9.05 47.45 79.09
C LEU A 28 -10.14 47.14 80.13
N HIS A 29 -9.79 47.16 81.42
CA HIS A 29 -10.74 47.02 82.50
C HIS A 29 -11.31 48.38 82.92
N VAL A 30 -12.63 48.53 82.91
CA VAL A 30 -13.31 49.79 83.23
C VAL A 30 -14.44 49.54 84.23
N GLU A 31 -14.35 50.22 85.37
CA GLU A 31 -15.28 50.05 86.50
C GLU A 31 -16.56 50.90 86.37
N ASN A 32 -16.55 51.93 85.51
CA ASN A 32 -17.70 52.82 85.28
C ASN A 32 -18.65 52.27 84.20
N GLU A 33 -19.95 52.21 84.50
CA GLU A 33 -20.99 51.66 83.62
C GLU A 33 -21.16 52.40 82.29
N ASP A 34 -21.03 53.74 82.25
CA ASP A 34 -21.14 54.51 81.01
C ASP A 34 -19.91 54.29 80.11
N ALA A 35 -18.72 54.24 80.72
CA ALA A 35 -17.49 53.94 80.01
C ALA A 35 -17.46 52.49 79.48
N LYS A 36 -18.06 51.54 80.21
CA LYS A 36 -18.25 50.15 79.75
C LYS A 36 -19.18 50.06 78.54
N LYS A 37 -20.28 50.83 78.52
CA LYS A 37 -21.15 50.92 77.33
C LYS A 37 -20.42 51.49 76.12
N GLN A 38 -19.61 52.52 76.31
CA GLN A 38 -18.83 53.15 75.24
C GLN A 38 -17.75 52.20 74.69
N LEU A 39 -17.07 51.46 75.56
CA LEU A 39 -16.06 50.45 75.18
C LEU A 39 -16.69 49.29 74.38
N ASN A 40 -17.86 48.80 74.81
CA ASN A 40 -18.62 47.79 74.08
C ASN A 40 -19.05 48.29 72.68
N ALA A 41 -19.50 49.55 72.57
CA ALA A 41 -19.87 50.14 71.29
C ALA A 41 -18.66 50.29 70.34
N MET A 42 -17.50 50.72 70.85
CA MET A 42 -16.26 50.80 70.07
C MET A 42 -15.78 49.42 69.61
N THR A 43 -15.85 48.41 70.49
CA THR A 43 -15.47 47.03 70.17
C THR A 43 -16.36 46.46 69.06
N ALA A 44 -17.68 46.68 69.14
CA ALA A 44 -18.62 46.24 68.11
C ALA A 44 -18.35 46.94 66.76
N GLN A 45 -18.07 48.24 66.75
CA GLN A 45 -17.73 48.98 65.53
C GLN A 45 -16.43 48.48 64.90
N LEU A 46 -15.40 48.21 65.71
CA LEU A 46 -14.13 47.68 65.23
C LEU A 46 -14.25 46.25 64.68
N GLN A 47 -15.07 45.39 65.30
CA GLN A 47 -15.36 44.05 64.77
C GLN A 47 -16.07 44.11 63.41
N ILE A 48 -17.03 45.01 63.24
CA ILE A 48 -17.70 45.23 61.95
C ILE A 48 -16.70 45.71 60.90
N LEU A 49 -15.83 46.65 61.27
CA LEU A 49 -14.79 47.18 60.40
C LEU A 49 -13.79 46.09 59.97
N GLN A 50 -13.33 45.26 60.91
CA GLN A 50 -12.43 44.13 60.65
C GLN A 50 -13.07 43.13 59.68
N ASN A 51 -14.30 42.71 59.94
CA ASN A 51 -15.02 41.77 59.08
C ASN A 51 -15.21 42.32 57.67
N THR A 52 -15.62 43.58 57.57
CA THR A 52 -15.81 44.26 56.28
C THR A 52 -14.49 44.41 55.52
N PHE A 53 -13.40 44.76 56.23
CA PHE A 53 -12.06 44.89 55.65
C PHE A 53 -11.55 43.55 55.12
N ASN A 54 -11.66 42.49 55.92
CA ASN A 54 -11.22 41.15 55.54
C ASN A 54 -12.02 40.60 54.34
N GLN A 55 -13.33 40.82 54.28
CA GLN A 55 -14.15 40.44 53.13
C GLN A 55 -13.73 41.18 51.85
N LYS A 56 -13.50 42.49 51.93
CA LYS A 56 -13.05 43.28 50.78
C LYS A 56 -11.65 42.87 50.33
N LEU A 57 -10.75 42.57 51.27
CA LEU A 57 -9.40 42.11 50.96
C LEU A 57 -9.43 40.76 50.25
N ALA A 58 -10.21 39.80 50.73
CA ALA A 58 -10.39 38.50 50.08
C ALA A 58 -10.94 38.65 48.66
N TYR A 59 -11.96 39.49 48.48
CA TYR A 59 -12.52 39.81 47.16
C TYR A 59 -11.47 40.40 46.20
N LEU A 60 -10.65 41.35 46.67
CA LEU A 60 -9.57 41.95 45.88
C LEU A 60 -8.47 40.94 45.55
N GLN A 61 -8.14 40.02 46.46
CA GLN A 61 -7.16 38.96 46.20
C GLN A 61 -7.65 37.96 45.15
N GLU A 62 -8.94 37.64 45.16
CA GLU A 62 -9.53 36.68 44.23
C GLU A 62 -9.74 37.28 42.83
N HIS A 63 -10.08 38.57 42.73
CA HIS A 63 -10.58 39.15 41.48
C HIS A 63 -9.68 40.20 40.83
N ALA A 64 -8.63 40.69 41.48
CA ALA A 64 -7.73 41.66 40.85
C ALA A 64 -6.51 40.98 40.20
N GLU A 65 -6.33 41.20 38.90
CA GLU A 65 -5.10 40.82 38.18
C GLU A 65 -3.99 41.84 38.47
N TRP A 66 -3.26 41.68 39.57
CA TRP A 66 -2.16 42.58 39.95
C TRP A 66 -0.90 42.44 39.08
N ASP A 67 -0.83 41.43 38.22
CA ASP A 67 0.38 41.08 37.46
C ASP A 67 0.33 41.48 35.97
N LYS A 68 -0.84 41.92 35.47
CA LYS A 68 -1.00 42.25 34.04
C LYS A 68 -1.24 43.74 33.83
N PHE A 69 -0.24 44.39 33.25
CA PHE A 69 -0.41 45.73 32.70
C PHE A 69 -1.11 45.66 31.34
N THR A 70 -2.40 46.02 31.31
CA THR A 70 -3.19 46.02 30.07
C THR A 70 -3.11 47.37 29.40
N LEU A 71 -2.60 47.40 28.17
CA LEU A 71 -2.57 48.60 27.32
C LEU A 71 -3.50 48.42 26.12
N ALA A 72 -4.49 49.30 25.99
CA ALA A 72 -5.43 49.29 24.88
C ALA A 72 -5.14 50.45 23.91
N PHE A 73 -5.03 50.14 22.61
CA PHE A 73 -4.77 51.11 21.55
C PHE A 73 -6.05 51.39 20.76
N PHE A 74 -6.53 52.64 20.80
CA PHE A 74 -7.69 53.12 20.05
C PHE A 74 -7.28 54.13 18.98
N GLY A 75 -8.02 54.17 17.87
CA GLY A 75 -7.79 55.10 16.76
C GLY A 75 -8.32 54.58 15.43
N GLU A 76 -8.36 55.45 14.40
CA GLU A 76 -8.81 55.10 13.05
C GLU A 76 -7.83 54.15 12.31
N THR A 77 -8.29 53.53 11.22
CA THR A 77 -7.41 52.75 10.34
C THR A 77 -6.24 53.62 9.87
N ASN A 78 -5.04 53.05 9.82
CA ASN A 78 -3.82 53.74 9.42
C ASN A 78 -3.28 54.82 10.38
N ALA A 79 -3.83 54.98 11.58
CA ALA A 79 -3.30 55.87 12.62
C ALA A 79 -1.97 55.41 13.27
N GLY A 80 -1.33 54.36 12.74
CA GLY A 80 -0.05 53.84 13.27
C GLY A 80 -0.15 52.92 14.49
N LYS A 81 -1.37 52.48 14.89
CA LYS A 81 -1.57 51.57 16.04
C LYS A 81 -0.69 50.31 15.97
N SER A 82 -0.64 49.67 14.80
CA SER A 82 0.19 48.46 14.59
C SER A 82 1.69 48.76 14.73
N THR A 83 2.14 49.93 14.29
CA THR A 83 3.54 50.36 14.39
C THR A 83 3.95 50.55 15.86
N ILE A 84 3.09 51.15 16.68
CA ILE A 84 3.38 51.35 18.11
C ILE A 84 3.43 50.00 18.83
N ILE A 85 2.47 49.12 18.56
CA ILE A 85 2.46 47.75 19.13
C ILE A 85 3.76 47.02 18.77
N GLU A 86 4.18 47.07 17.51
CA GLU A 86 5.40 46.38 17.09
C GLU A 86 6.66 47.03 17.66
N SER A 87 6.69 48.37 17.77
CA SER A 87 7.81 49.09 18.42
C SER A 87 7.97 48.67 19.88
N LEU A 88 6.86 48.56 20.62
CA LEU A 88 6.88 48.08 22.01
C LEU A 88 7.37 46.64 22.10
N ARG A 89 6.92 45.77 21.18
CA ARG A 89 7.40 44.37 21.13
C ARG A 89 8.90 44.27 20.90
N ILE A 90 9.45 45.14 20.05
CA ILE A 90 10.90 45.21 19.79
C ILE A 90 11.64 45.72 21.02
N VAL A 91 11.16 46.83 21.61
CA VAL A 91 11.81 47.47 22.78
C VAL A 91 11.83 46.53 23.99
N PHE A 92 10.75 45.80 24.23
CA PHE A 92 10.66 44.82 25.32
C PHE A 92 11.18 43.43 24.94
N ASP A 93 11.76 43.29 23.74
CA ASP A 93 12.47 42.11 23.28
C ASP A 93 11.66 40.80 23.44
N GLU A 94 10.35 40.87 23.11
CA GLU A 94 9.30 39.86 23.41
C GLU A 94 9.76 38.42 23.13
N THR A 95 10.40 37.81 24.12
CA THR A 95 11.25 36.63 23.91
C THR A 95 10.41 35.38 23.73
N SER A 96 9.30 35.29 24.45
CA SER A 96 8.30 34.23 24.35
C SER A 96 7.75 34.09 22.93
N ARG A 97 7.41 35.21 22.28
CA ARG A 97 6.93 35.21 20.89
C ARG A 97 8.01 34.75 19.92
N ARG A 98 9.25 35.21 20.07
CA ARG A 98 10.36 34.76 19.21
C ARG A 98 10.63 33.26 19.35
N GLN A 99 10.61 32.73 20.57
CA GLN A 99 10.72 31.29 20.81
C GLN A 99 9.56 30.53 20.16
N LEU A 100 8.33 31.02 20.28
CA LEU A 100 7.16 30.42 19.64
C LEU A 100 7.30 30.38 18.12
N LEU A 101 7.78 31.47 17.50
CA LEU A 101 8.02 31.50 16.06
C LEU A 101 9.12 30.54 15.63
N GLN A 102 10.22 30.45 16.38
CA GLN A 102 11.30 29.50 16.12
C GLN A 102 10.82 28.05 16.25
N ASN A 103 10.02 27.75 17.28
CA ASN A 103 9.45 26.42 17.47
C ASN A 103 8.53 26.04 16.30
N ASN A 104 7.65 26.95 15.88
CA ASN A 104 6.78 26.72 14.73
C ASN A 104 7.58 26.49 13.44
N GLN A 105 8.67 27.24 13.22
CA GLN A 105 9.55 27.03 12.08
C GLN A 105 10.24 25.66 12.13
N ASN A 106 10.73 25.25 13.30
CA ASN A 106 11.35 23.94 13.49
C ASN A 106 10.36 22.80 13.25
N ASP A 107 9.12 22.93 13.72
CA ASP A 107 8.09 21.92 13.54
C ASP A 107 7.65 21.81 12.08
N LEU A 108 7.54 22.94 11.38
CA LEU A 108 7.32 22.95 9.93
C LEU A 108 8.44 22.20 9.19
N GLN A 109 9.71 22.50 9.48
CA GLN A 109 10.84 21.82 8.85
C GLN A 109 10.84 20.31 9.12
N LYS A 110 10.53 19.88 10.35
CA LYS A 110 10.41 18.45 10.68
C LYS A 110 9.30 17.77 9.90
N ALA A 111 8.16 18.43 9.73
CA ALA A 111 7.04 17.90 8.96
C ALA A 111 7.41 17.76 7.48
N GLU A 112 8.07 18.77 6.90
CA GLU A 112 8.57 18.71 5.53
C GLU A 112 9.58 17.58 5.32
N GLN A 113 10.50 17.39 6.28
CA GLN A 113 11.51 16.34 6.23
C GLN A 113 10.86 14.95 6.24
N LYS A 114 9.93 14.68 7.17
CA LYS A 114 9.19 13.41 7.21
C LYS A 114 8.43 13.15 5.92
N LEU A 115 7.81 14.17 5.35
CA LEU A 115 7.10 14.04 4.09
C LEU A 115 8.05 13.65 2.94
N ARG A 116 9.24 14.28 2.87
CA ARG A 116 10.27 13.94 1.88
C ARG A 116 10.77 12.50 2.03
N GLU A 117 10.95 12.04 3.25
CA GLU A 117 11.34 10.65 3.55
C GLU A 117 10.27 9.67 3.06
N HIS A 118 9.00 9.90 3.41
CA HIS A 118 7.89 9.07 2.94
C HIS A 118 7.74 9.07 1.41
N LEU A 119 7.90 10.22 0.76
CA LEU A 119 7.83 10.31 -0.71
C LEU A 119 8.98 9.54 -1.38
N THR A 120 10.16 9.58 -0.78
CA THR A 120 11.33 8.83 -1.25
C THR A 120 11.07 7.33 -1.14
N GLN A 121 10.60 6.88 0.03
CA GLN A 121 10.27 5.47 0.24
C GLN A 121 9.17 4.99 -0.71
N LEU A 122 8.10 5.77 -0.86
CA LEU A 122 6.99 5.43 -1.75
C LEU A 122 7.46 5.29 -3.20
N ARG A 123 8.34 6.19 -3.67
CA ARG A 123 8.93 6.11 -5.01
C ARG A 123 9.72 4.82 -5.18
N ASP A 124 10.54 4.47 -4.19
CA ASP A 124 11.39 3.28 -4.26
C ASP A 124 10.54 2.00 -4.25
N ASP A 125 9.51 1.96 -3.42
CA ASP A 125 8.55 0.85 -3.38
C ASP A 125 7.78 0.72 -4.70
N LEU A 126 7.35 1.83 -5.31
CA LEU A 126 6.72 1.83 -6.63
C LEU A 126 7.68 1.29 -7.70
N GLY A 127 8.96 1.69 -7.64
CA GLY A 127 10.01 1.21 -8.54
C GLY A 127 10.20 -0.30 -8.44
N ARG A 128 10.17 -0.86 -7.22
CA ARG A 128 10.25 -2.32 -7.00
C ARG A 128 9.05 -3.06 -7.58
N VAL A 129 7.84 -2.56 -7.32
CA VAL A 129 6.61 -3.16 -7.88
C VAL A 129 6.63 -3.12 -9.40
N TYR A 130 7.05 -2.00 -9.99
CA TYR A 130 7.16 -1.89 -11.45
C TYR A 130 8.16 -2.90 -12.01
N SER A 131 9.35 -3.02 -11.39
CA SER A 131 10.35 -4.01 -11.81
C SER A 131 9.82 -5.44 -11.74
N ASP A 132 9.17 -5.83 -10.64
CA ASP A 132 8.60 -7.18 -10.47
C ASP A 132 7.53 -7.48 -11.54
N VAL A 133 6.69 -6.48 -11.88
CA VAL A 133 5.69 -6.62 -12.95
C VAL A 133 6.37 -6.81 -14.31
N VAL A 134 7.40 -6.02 -14.62
CA VAL A 134 8.16 -6.15 -15.88
C VAL A 134 8.80 -7.54 -15.97
N ASP A 135 9.47 -8.00 -14.91
CA ASP A 135 10.13 -9.31 -14.88
C ASP A 135 9.13 -10.45 -15.10
N LYS A 136 7.96 -10.39 -14.46
CA LYS A 136 6.87 -11.38 -14.65
C LYS A 136 6.32 -11.36 -16.07
N ILE A 137 6.09 -10.19 -16.66
CA ILE A 137 5.61 -10.06 -18.05
C ILE A 137 6.64 -10.66 -19.01
N SER A 138 7.93 -10.38 -18.82
CA SER A 138 9.00 -10.96 -19.62
C SER A 138 9.06 -12.48 -19.51
N ALA A 139 8.91 -13.04 -18.31
CA ALA A 139 8.87 -14.49 -18.08
C ALA A 139 7.66 -15.16 -18.77
N ILE A 140 6.48 -14.54 -18.71
CA ILE A 140 5.27 -15.01 -19.39
C ILE A 140 5.48 -14.95 -20.91
N SER A 141 6.02 -13.85 -21.44
CA SER A 141 6.31 -13.70 -22.86
C SER A 141 7.25 -14.80 -23.38
N PHE A 142 8.33 -15.07 -22.64
CA PHE A 142 9.26 -16.16 -22.97
C PHE A 142 8.56 -17.54 -22.97
N SER A 143 7.70 -17.78 -21.98
CA SER A 143 6.92 -19.02 -21.87
C SER A 143 5.96 -19.20 -23.05
N ALA A 144 5.32 -18.12 -23.50
CA ALA A 144 4.43 -18.13 -24.66
C ALA A 144 5.20 -18.45 -25.96
N ILE A 145 6.37 -17.84 -26.16
CA ILE A 145 7.25 -18.14 -27.30
C ILE A 145 7.65 -19.62 -27.29
N ARG A 146 8.03 -20.15 -26.13
CA ARG A 146 8.40 -21.56 -25.99
C ARG A 146 7.24 -22.50 -26.30
N LEU A 147 6.03 -22.19 -25.87
CA LEU A 147 4.83 -22.97 -26.22
C LEU A 147 4.57 -22.94 -27.73
N GLN A 148 4.72 -21.78 -28.38
CA GLN A 148 4.58 -21.68 -29.83
C GLN A 148 5.58 -22.57 -30.57
N GLN A 149 6.82 -22.65 -30.09
CA GLN A 149 7.85 -23.54 -30.64
C GLN A 149 7.49 -25.02 -30.45
N ILE A 150 6.95 -25.40 -29.28
CA ILE A 150 6.52 -26.78 -29.03
C ILE A 150 5.38 -27.16 -29.98
N ILE A 151 4.37 -26.31 -30.11
CA ILE A 151 3.21 -26.56 -30.99
C ILE A 151 3.64 -26.70 -32.45
N THR A 152 4.55 -25.83 -32.92
CA THR A 152 5.06 -25.88 -34.30
C THR A 152 5.95 -27.10 -34.56
N ASN A 153 6.75 -27.52 -33.58
CA ASN A 153 7.53 -28.75 -33.69
C ASN A 153 6.64 -30.00 -33.70
N GLU A 154 5.59 -30.02 -32.86
CA GLU A 154 4.64 -31.13 -32.82
C GLU A 154 3.86 -31.26 -34.13
N SER A 155 3.36 -30.14 -34.68
CA SER A 155 2.66 -30.16 -35.96
C SER A 155 3.58 -30.63 -37.11
N ALA A 156 4.85 -30.20 -37.12
CA ALA A 156 5.83 -30.69 -38.08
C ALA A 156 6.13 -32.20 -37.93
N LEU A 157 6.20 -32.72 -36.70
CA LEU A 157 6.39 -34.14 -36.44
C LEU A 157 5.19 -34.97 -36.93
N ARG A 158 3.97 -34.51 -36.66
CA ARG A 158 2.74 -35.18 -37.11
C ARG A 158 2.67 -35.31 -38.63
N LEU A 159 3.03 -34.25 -39.37
CA LEU A 159 3.08 -34.28 -40.84
C LEU A 159 4.11 -35.30 -41.36
N LYS A 160 5.30 -35.36 -40.77
CA LYS A 160 6.33 -36.34 -41.16
C LYS A 160 5.85 -37.78 -40.92
N MET A 161 5.24 -38.04 -39.77
CA MET A 161 4.70 -39.37 -39.46
C MET A 161 3.58 -39.78 -40.42
N GLU A 162 2.72 -38.84 -40.81
CA GLU A 162 1.66 -39.08 -41.79
C GLU A 162 2.24 -39.38 -43.18
N GLU A 163 3.27 -38.64 -43.60
CA GLU A 163 3.97 -38.88 -44.86
C GLU A 163 4.66 -40.26 -44.88
N GLU A 164 5.34 -40.63 -43.80
CA GLU A 164 5.98 -41.95 -43.66
C GLU A 164 4.94 -43.08 -43.65
N ALA A 165 3.83 -42.92 -42.94
CA ALA A 165 2.74 -43.89 -42.92
C ALA A 165 2.10 -44.07 -44.32
N ASN A 166 1.89 -42.98 -45.05
CA ASN A 166 1.37 -43.02 -46.41
C ASN A 166 2.35 -43.70 -47.38
N LYS A 167 3.65 -43.42 -47.27
CA LYS A 167 4.70 -44.11 -48.03
C LYS A 167 4.72 -45.61 -47.74
N ALA A 168 4.63 -46.01 -46.48
CA ALA A 168 4.60 -47.42 -46.08
C ALA A 168 3.36 -48.15 -46.64
N ARG A 169 2.19 -47.50 -46.61
CA ARG A 169 0.95 -48.03 -47.22
C ARG A 169 1.08 -48.23 -48.72
N LEU A 170 1.64 -47.26 -49.44
CA LEU A 170 1.84 -47.35 -50.88
C LEU A 170 2.79 -48.50 -51.26
N LEU A 171 3.88 -48.68 -50.51
CA LEU A 171 4.81 -49.78 -50.72
C LEU A 171 4.15 -51.14 -50.49
N LEU A 172 3.31 -51.26 -49.46
CA LEU A 172 2.55 -52.49 -49.21
C LEU A 172 1.58 -52.79 -50.35
N GLU A 173 0.82 -51.79 -50.80
CA GLU A 173 -0.12 -51.93 -51.91
C GLU A 173 0.58 -52.31 -53.22
N GLN A 174 1.75 -51.73 -53.50
CA GLN A 174 2.58 -52.11 -54.65
C GLN A 174 3.08 -53.54 -54.54
N ASN A 175 3.58 -53.96 -53.37
CA ASN A 175 4.09 -55.31 -53.15
C ASN A 175 2.98 -56.37 -53.26
N GLU A 176 1.79 -56.09 -52.69
CA GLU A 176 0.61 -56.95 -52.86
C GLU A 176 0.22 -57.06 -54.33
N SER A 177 0.19 -55.94 -55.06
CA SER A 177 -0.15 -55.90 -56.48
C SER A 177 0.85 -56.68 -57.32
N GLN A 178 2.16 -56.53 -57.06
CA GLN A 178 3.21 -57.29 -57.72
C GLN A 178 3.11 -58.79 -57.42
N SER A 179 2.85 -59.16 -56.16
CA SER A 179 2.64 -60.55 -55.76
C SER A 179 1.42 -61.17 -56.46
N ARG A 180 0.31 -60.43 -56.57
CA ARG A 180 -0.87 -60.86 -57.33
C ARG A 180 -0.57 -61.07 -58.81
N LEU A 181 0.21 -60.17 -59.43
CA LEU A 181 0.64 -60.31 -60.82
C LEU A 181 1.49 -61.56 -61.03
N GLN A 182 2.44 -61.84 -60.14
CA GLN A 182 3.26 -63.06 -60.21
C GLN A 182 2.42 -64.33 -60.12
N ILE A 183 1.45 -64.38 -59.20
CA ILE A 183 0.53 -65.50 -59.07
C ILE A 183 -0.29 -65.70 -60.35
N LEU A 184 -0.79 -64.61 -60.95
CA LEU A 184 -1.53 -64.67 -62.21
C LEU A 184 -0.65 -65.16 -63.37
N GLN A 185 0.59 -64.67 -63.47
CA GLN A 185 1.55 -65.12 -64.48
C GLN A 185 1.93 -66.59 -64.33
N GLN A 186 2.11 -67.08 -63.11
CA GLN A 186 2.33 -68.50 -62.87
C GLN A 186 1.12 -69.32 -63.33
N ARG A 187 -0.11 -68.88 -63.03
CA ARG A 187 -1.33 -69.57 -63.46
C ARG A 187 -1.51 -69.58 -64.97
N THR A 188 -1.24 -68.47 -65.68
CA THR A 188 -1.32 -68.43 -67.15
C THR A 188 -0.21 -69.24 -67.81
N GLY A 189 1.02 -69.19 -67.29
CA GLY A 189 2.14 -70.02 -67.77
C GLY A 189 1.90 -71.52 -67.56
N THR A 190 1.33 -71.90 -66.42
CA THR A 190 1.00 -73.30 -66.11
C THR A 190 -0.14 -73.81 -66.99
N LYS A 191 -1.21 -73.01 -67.15
CA LYS A 191 -2.31 -73.35 -68.07
C LYS A 191 -1.80 -73.47 -69.52
N SER A 192 -0.97 -72.55 -69.97
CA SER A 192 -0.41 -72.56 -71.33
C SER A 192 0.49 -73.79 -71.56
N ARG A 193 1.32 -74.17 -70.57
CA ARG A 193 2.14 -75.39 -70.63
C ARG A 193 1.30 -76.67 -70.61
N ILE A 194 0.24 -76.73 -69.81
CA ILE A 194 -0.69 -77.87 -69.80
C ILE A 194 -1.43 -77.98 -71.14
N THR A 195 -1.93 -76.88 -71.70
CA THR A 195 -2.56 -76.89 -73.04
C THR A 195 -1.59 -77.31 -74.13
N LEU A 196 -0.32 -76.86 -74.08
CA LEU A 196 0.72 -77.29 -75.02
C LEU A 196 1.04 -78.78 -74.89
N LEU A 197 1.17 -79.30 -73.67
CA LEU A 197 1.39 -80.72 -73.43
C LEU A 197 0.20 -81.57 -73.86
N VAL A 198 -1.03 -81.13 -73.59
CA VAL A 198 -2.25 -81.80 -74.06
C VAL A 198 -2.30 -81.83 -75.59
N ASN A 199 -2.02 -80.71 -76.27
CA ASN A 199 -1.96 -80.69 -77.73
C ASN A 199 -0.82 -81.56 -78.29
N ALA A 200 0.34 -81.60 -77.62
CA ALA A 200 1.45 -82.47 -78.02
C ALA A 200 1.09 -83.95 -77.86
N VAL A 201 0.43 -84.35 -76.77
CA VAL A 201 -0.04 -85.73 -76.55
C VAL A 201 -1.12 -86.11 -77.57
N VAL A 202 -2.08 -85.23 -77.85
CA VAL A 202 -3.07 -85.44 -78.93
C VAL A 202 -2.38 -85.58 -80.29
N GLY A 203 -1.36 -84.77 -80.58
CA GLY A 203 -0.56 -84.87 -81.80
C GLY A 203 0.19 -86.21 -81.91
N VAL A 204 0.75 -86.72 -80.82
CA VAL A 204 1.44 -88.02 -80.79
C VAL A 204 0.46 -89.18 -80.96
N ILE A 205 -0.74 -89.11 -80.36
CA ILE A 205 -1.77 -90.16 -80.51
C ILE A 205 -2.30 -90.20 -81.94
N VAL A 206 -2.55 -89.04 -82.57
CA VAL A 206 -2.98 -88.96 -83.98
C VAL A 206 -1.84 -89.42 -84.91
N GLY A 207 -0.59 -89.05 -84.61
CA GLY A 207 0.59 -89.51 -85.35
C GLY A 207 0.81 -91.02 -85.24
N ALA A 208 0.67 -91.61 -84.06
CA ALA A 208 0.79 -93.05 -83.84
C ALA A 208 -0.37 -93.82 -84.51
N GLY A 209 -1.59 -93.30 -84.46
CA GLY A 209 -2.74 -93.87 -85.17
C GLY A 209 -2.55 -93.87 -86.70
N ALA A 210 -1.98 -92.81 -87.25
CA ALA A 210 -1.66 -92.72 -88.69
C ALA A 210 -0.53 -93.69 -89.09
N VAL A 211 0.51 -93.85 -88.27
CA VAL A 211 1.63 -94.77 -88.55
C VAL A 211 1.19 -96.24 -88.48
N VAL A 212 0.29 -96.60 -87.55
CA VAL A 212 -0.28 -97.95 -87.49
C VAL A 212 -1.19 -98.25 -88.69
N LEU A 213 -1.98 -97.28 -89.16
CA LEU A 213 -2.79 -97.42 -90.37
C LEU A 213 -1.94 -97.53 -91.65
N ILE A 214 -0.82 -96.83 -91.73
CA ILE A 214 0.10 -96.91 -92.88
C ILE A 214 0.86 -98.24 -92.89
N ASN A 215 1.27 -98.76 -91.73
CA ASN A 215 1.91 -100.08 -91.64
C ASN A 215 0.94 -101.25 -91.89
N LEU A 216 -0.38 -101.08 -91.75
CA LEU A 216 -1.36 -102.09 -92.14
C LEU A 216 -1.70 -102.09 -93.65
N LEU A 217 -1.31 -101.06 -94.38
CA LEU A 217 -1.54 -100.92 -95.83
C LEU A 217 -0.29 -101.23 -96.68
N THR A 218 0.86 -101.48 -96.06
CA THR A 218 2.13 -101.74 -96.76
C THR A 218 2.93 -102.91 -96.17
N GLY A 219 2.43 -104.15 -96.36
CA GLY A 219 3.30 -105.28 -96.68
C GLY A 219 3.54 -106.38 -95.63
N GLN A 220 3.22 -107.60 -96.06
CA GLN A 220 3.48 -108.97 -95.55
C GLN A 220 2.52 -109.54 -94.50
#